data_AF-A0A355FMN2-F1
#
_entry.id   AF-A0A355FMN2-F1
#
_cell.length_a   1.000
_cell.length_b   1.000
_cell.length_c   1.000
_cell.angle_alpha   90.00
_cell.angle_beta   90.00
_cell.angle_gamma   90.00
#
_symmetry.space_group_name_H-M   'P 1'
#
loop_
_entity.id
_entity.type
_entity.pdbx_description
1 polymer ?
#
loop_
_entity_poly.entity_id
_entity_poly.type
_entity_poly.pdbx_seq_one_letter_code
_entity_poly.pdbx_strand_id
1 'polypeptide(L)'
;VVPLGVSQIDAGSRIGVGGYRQVSGNMLPDKEQFQLGDVRTLDDVIRETCELGNIPSFCTACYRAGRTGEHFMEVAKSSFVHNFCMPNALLTLKEYLLDYASTETKAVGEKTIVSSVQGLADPKIKQFVKEALARLEKGERDIRV
;
A
#
# COMPACT_ATOMS: atom_id res chain seq x y z
N VAL A 1 5.72 -5.97 -9.99
CA VAL A 1 4.53 -6.75 -9.54
C VAL A 1 4.49 -8.07 -10.28
N VAL A 2 4.27 -9.19 -9.57
CA VAL A 2 4.22 -10.53 -10.17
C VAL A 2 2.76 -10.83 -10.59
N PRO A 3 2.44 -10.86 -11.89
CA PRO A 3 1.07 -11.04 -12.40
C PRO A 3 0.64 -12.52 -12.35
N LEU A 4 0.80 -13.16 -11.19
CA LEU A 4 0.51 -14.59 -10.97
C LEU A 4 -0.36 -14.81 -9.72
N GLY A 5 -1.19 -13.82 -9.36
CA GLY A 5 -2.10 -13.89 -8.21
C GLY A 5 -1.48 -13.48 -6.87
N VAL A 6 -0.31 -12.84 -6.88
CA VAL A 6 0.32 -12.30 -5.67
C VAL A 6 -0.45 -11.07 -5.19
N SER A 7 -0.91 -11.09 -3.94
CA SER A 7 -1.66 -9.99 -3.31
C SER A 7 -0.89 -9.25 -2.22
N GLN A 8 0.26 -9.76 -1.78
CA GLN A 8 1.13 -9.17 -0.76
C GLN A 8 2.59 -9.46 -1.09
N ILE A 9 3.46 -8.47 -0.85
CA ILE A 9 4.92 -8.57 -1.00
C ILE A 9 5.59 -7.79 0.13
N ASP A 10 6.77 -8.24 0.53
CA ASP A 10 7.66 -7.48 1.41
C ASP A 10 8.56 -6.56 0.59
N ALA A 11 8.94 -5.41 1.16
CA ALA A 11 9.82 -4.44 0.50
C ALA A 11 10.69 -3.70 1.52
N GLY A 12 11.94 -3.38 1.16
CA GLY A 12 12.89 -2.72 2.07
C GLY A 12 13.28 -3.58 3.29
N SER A 13 13.17 -4.90 3.17
CA SER A 13 13.39 -5.85 4.26
C SER A 13 14.82 -5.82 4.79
N ARG A 14 14.95 -5.93 6.12
CA ARG A 14 16.21 -6.19 6.83
C ARG A 14 16.01 -7.39 7.76
N ILE A 15 16.54 -8.55 7.37
CA ILE A 15 16.25 -9.84 8.01
C ILE A 15 17.31 -10.27 9.03
N GLY A 16 18.43 -9.55 9.11
CA GLY A 16 19.39 -9.74 10.19
C GLY A 16 18.88 -9.20 11.52
N VAL A 17 19.21 -9.87 12.63
CA VAL A 17 18.85 -9.38 13.97
C VAL A 17 19.45 -7.99 14.21
N GLY A 18 18.59 -6.98 14.38
CA GLY A 18 18.99 -5.57 14.49
C GLY A 18 19.30 -4.86 13.16
N GLY A 19 18.98 -5.47 12.02
CA GLY A 19 19.35 -5.00 10.68
C GLY A 19 18.80 -3.62 10.31
N TYR A 20 17.59 -3.26 10.77
CA TYR A 20 17.02 -1.92 10.50
C TYR A 20 17.78 -0.76 11.16
N ARG A 21 18.57 -1.02 12.21
CA ARG A 21 19.39 0.00 12.88
C ARG A 21 20.73 0.23 12.14
N GLN A 22 21.20 -0.76 11.40
CA GLN A 22 22.52 -0.73 10.76
C GLN A 22 22.37 -0.31 9.30
N VAL A 23 23.15 0.69 8.87
CA VAL A 23 23.14 1.20 7.48
C VAL A 23 23.46 0.08 6.47
N SER A 24 24.21 -0.94 6.90
CA SER A 24 24.60 -2.13 6.13
C SER A 24 23.70 -3.35 6.39
N GLY A 25 22.45 -3.19 6.82
CA GLY A 25 21.60 -4.26 7.36
C GLY A 25 21.30 -5.50 6.48
N ASN A 26 21.68 -5.48 5.20
CA ASN A 26 21.60 -6.63 4.26
C ASN A 26 23.00 -7.10 3.79
N MET A 27 24.04 -6.74 4.54
CA MET A 27 25.43 -7.12 4.31
C MET A 27 25.98 -7.80 5.57
N LEU A 28 25.15 -8.57 6.27
CA LEU A 28 25.52 -9.29 7.49
C LEU A 28 25.27 -10.80 7.31
N PRO A 29 26.08 -11.49 6.48
CA PRO A 29 25.82 -12.89 6.11
C PRO A 29 25.65 -13.81 7.33
N ASP A 30 26.43 -13.58 8.39
CA ASP A 30 26.43 -14.41 9.60
C ASP A 30 25.25 -14.11 10.55
N LYS A 31 24.43 -13.10 10.26
CA LYS A 31 23.29 -12.68 11.10
C LYS A 31 21.95 -12.73 10.39
N GLU A 32 21.96 -12.95 9.08
CA GLU A 32 20.76 -13.03 8.25
C GLU A 32 20.20 -14.45 8.25
N GLN A 33 18.86 -14.58 8.25
CA GLN A 33 18.20 -15.88 8.22
C GLN A 33 18.37 -16.60 6.86
N PHE A 34 18.45 -15.82 5.79
CA PHE A 34 18.66 -16.24 4.40
C PHE A 34 19.22 -15.05 3.61
N GLN A 35 19.53 -15.22 2.33
CA GLN A 35 19.97 -14.10 1.48
C GLN A 35 18.78 -13.47 0.75
N LEU A 36 18.64 -12.14 0.81
CA LEU A 36 17.60 -11.43 0.08
C LEU A 36 17.88 -11.39 -1.43
N GLY A 37 16.89 -11.78 -2.22
CA GLY A 37 16.92 -11.65 -3.69
C GLY A 37 16.51 -10.26 -4.18
N ASP A 38 15.80 -9.48 -3.35
CA ASP A 38 15.43 -8.09 -3.63
C ASP A 38 15.87 -7.21 -2.46
N VAL A 39 16.76 -6.26 -2.74
CA VAL A 39 17.34 -5.34 -1.75
C VAL A 39 16.96 -3.89 -2.03
N ARG A 40 16.00 -3.66 -2.95
CA ARG A 40 15.51 -2.33 -3.28
C ARG A 40 14.86 -1.68 -2.08
N THR A 41 14.87 -0.35 -2.06
CA THR A 41 14.21 0.41 -1.00
C THR A 41 12.69 0.25 -1.12
N LEU A 42 11.97 0.54 -0.02
CA LEU A 42 10.50 0.58 -0.07
C LEU A 42 10.03 1.58 -1.14
N ASP A 43 10.64 2.76 -1.21
CA ASP A 43 10.27 3.81 -2.16
C ASP A 43 10.42 3.36 -3.63
N ASP A 44 11.50 2.64 -3.95
CA ASP A 44 11.70 2.07 -5.29
C ASP A 44 10.62 1.05 -5.66
N VAL A 45 10.24 0.18 -4.72
CA VAL A 45 9.20 -0.85 -4.95
C VAL A 45 7.82 -0.19 -5.09
N ILE A 46 7.52 0.84 -4.31
CA ILE A 46 6.28 1.62 -4.43
C ILE A 46 6.23 2.31 -5.80
N ARG A 47 7.32 2.97 -6.22
CA ARG A 47 7.41 3.63 -7.53
C ARG A 47 7.18 2.65 -8.67
N GLU A 48 7.92 1.55 -8.71
CA GLU A 48 7.79 0.53 -9.76
C GLU A 48 6.36 -0.05 -9.79
N THR A 49 5.77 -0.30 -8.63
CA THR A 49 4.40 -0.83 -8.54
C THR A 49 3.40 0.14 -9.16
N CYS A 50 3.55 1.45 -8.91
CA CYS A 50 2.75 2.49 -9.54
C CYS A 50 3.01 2.60 -11.06
N GLU A 51 4.27 2.54 -11.51
CA GLU A 51 4.66 2.58 -12.93
C GLU A 51 4.08 1.40 -13.73
N LEU A 52 3.94 0.24 -13.08
CA LEU A 52 3.27 -0.94 -13.63
C LEU A 52 1.74 -0.83 -13.64
N GLY A 53 1.16 0.31 -13.21
CA GLY A 53 -0.28 0.55 -13.18
C GLY A 53 -1.02 -0.13 -12.02
N ASN A 54 -0.30 -0.63 -11.01
CA ASN A 54 -0.90 -1.21 -9.81
C ASN A 54 -0.96 -0.18 -8.67
N ILE A 55 -1.77 -0.45 -7.66
CA ILE A 55 -1.93 0.42 -6.48
C ILE A 55 -1.24 -0.26 -5.28
N PRO A 56 -0.07 0.21 -4.84
CA PRO A 56 0.48 -0.20 -3.55
C PRO A 56 -0.48 0.14 -2.42
N SER A 57 -0.52 -0.69 -1.37
CA SER A 57 -1.42 -0.46 -0.23
C SER A 57 -0.76 -0.83 1.09
N PHE A 58 -1.04 -0.02 2.10
CA PHE A 58 -0.72 -0.27 3.50
C PHE A 58 -1.99 -0.48 4.35
N CYS A 59 -3.06 -0.99 3.72
CA CYS A 59 -4.38 -1.12 4.34
C CYS A 59 -4.37 -2.06 5.55
N THR A 60 -4.94 -1.58 6.65
CA THR A 60 -5.22 -2.38 7.86
C THR A 60 -6.69 -2.29 8.28
N ALA A 61 -7.57 -1.82 7.39
CA ALA A 61 -8.97 -1.50 7.70
C ALA A 61 -9.77 -2.72 8.17
N CYS A 62 -9.53 -3.91 7.59
CA CYS A 62 -10.22 -5.13 8.03
C CYS A 62 -9.95 -5.45 9.50
N TYR A 63 -8.69 -5.32 9.94
CA TYR A 63 -8.32 -5.50 11.34
C TYR A 63 -9.07 -4.52 12.24
N ARG A 64 -9.07 -3.23 11.90
CA ARG A 64 -9.74 -2.17 12.69
C ARG A 64 -11.26 -2.30 12.73
N ALA A 65 -11.86 -2.84 11.67
CA ALA A 65 -13.29 -3.06 11.56
C ALA A 65 -13.74 -4.42 12.15
N GLY A 66 -12.83 -5.21 12.72
CA GLY A 66 -13.14 -6.54 13.23
C GLY A 66 -13.46 -7.58 12.15
N ARG A 67 -13.19 -7.27 10.87
CA ARG A 67 -13.35 -8.19 9.72
C ARG A 67 -12.21 -9.19 9.73
N THR A 68 -12.37 -10.24 10.53
CA THR A 68 -11.41 -11.34 10.70
C THR A 68 -12.15 -12.68 10.58
N GLY A 69 -11.42 -13.76 10.27
CA GLY A 69 -12.00 -15.10 10.13
C GLY A 69 -13.14 -15.16 9.11
N GLU A 70 -14.28 -15.72 9.52
CA GLU A 70 -15.45 -15.91 8.66
C GLU A 70 -16.05 -14.58 8.18
N HIS A 71 -16.07 -13.55 9.04
CA HIS A 71 -16.61 -12.24 8.67
C HIS A 71 -15.79 -11.57 7.55
N PHE A 72 -14.46 -11.77 7.55
CA PHE A 72 -13.65 -11.36 6.40
C PHE A 72 -14.03 -12.14 5.13
N MET A 73 -14.19 -13.47 5.25
CA MET A 73 -14.51 -14.32 4.10
C MET A 73 -15.88 -14.01 3.48
N GLU A 74 -16.88 -13.62 4.27
CA GLU A 74 -18.18 -13.14 3.77
C GLU A 74 -18.01 -11.93 2.86
N VAL A 75 -17.24 -10.93 3.32
CA VAL A 75 -16.96 -9.72 2.54
C VAL A 75 -16.11 -10.05 1.32
N ALA A 76 -15.07 -10.86 1.47
CA ALA A 76 -14.13 -11.20 0.40
C ALA A 76 -14.76 -12.03 -0.73
N LYS A 77 -15.67 -12.95 -0.40
CA LYS A 77 -16.43 -13.74 -1.39
C LYS A 77 -17.55 -12.92 -2.03
N SER A 78 -17.95 -11.81 -1.41
CA SER A 78 -18.90 -10.91 -2.02
C SER A 78 -18.27 -10.18 -3.20
N SER A 79 -19.06 -9.88 -4.23
CA SER A 79 -18.63 -9.00 -5.32
C SER A 79 -18.37 -7.56 -4.85
N PHE A 80 -18.67 -7.20 -3.60
CA PHE A 80 -18.52 -5.85 -3.06
C PHE A 80 -17.15 -5.55 -2.45
N VAL A 81 -16.25 -6.55 -2.34
CA VAL A 81 -14.93 -6.36 -1.69
C VAL A 81 -14.13 -5.19 -2.28
N HIS A 82 -14.26 -4.94 -3.59
CA HIS A 82 -13.59 -3.84 -4.27
C HIS A 82 -14.02 -2.45 -3.77
N ASN A 83 -15.25 -2.31 -3.24
CA ASN A 83 -15.75 -1.07 -2.64
C ASN A 83 -15.11 -0.77 -1.27
N PHE A 84 -14.37 -1.72 -0.69
CA PHE A 84 -13.61 -1.52 0.54
C PHE A 84 -12.11 -1.48 0.26
N CYS A 85 -11.61 -2.47 -0.48
CA CYS A 85 -10.17 -2.61 -0.72
C CYS A 85 -9.62 -1.48 -1.60
N MET A 86 -10.31 -1.09 -2.68
CA MET A 86 -9.80 -0.07 -3.60
C MET A 86 -9.73 1.33 -2.95
N PRO A 87 -10.78 1.80 -2.23
CA PRO A 87 -10.68 3.05 -1.48
C PRO A 87 -9.54 3.05 -0.47
N ASN A 88 -9.45 1.99 0.35
CA ASN A 88 -8.41 1.92 1.37
C ASN A 88 -6.99 1.84 0.77
N ALA A 89 -6.82 1.21 -0.39
CA ALA A 89 -5.56 1.23 -1.13
C ALA A 89 -5.17 2.64 -1.54
N LEU A 90 -6.10 3.42 -2.09
CA LEU A 90 -5.85 4.81 -2.51
C LEU A 90 -5.53 5.72 -1.33
N LEU A 91 -6.25 5.58 -0.22
CA LEU A 91 -6.03 6.40 0.97
C LEU A 91 -4.66 6.11 1.60
N THR A 92 -4.33 4.83 1.79
CA THR A 92 -3.04 4.45 2.38
C THR A 92 -1.85 4.73 1.47
N LEU A 93 -2.01 4.64 0.14
CA LEU A 93 -1.01 5.13 -0.80
C LEU A 93 -0.80 6.65 -0.63
N LYS A 94 -1.88 7.43 -0.58
CA LYS A 94 -1.79 8.89 -0.41
C LYS A 94 -1.07 9.27 0.89
N GLU A 95 -1.34 8.57 2.00
CA GLU A 95 -0.60 8.77 3.26
C GLU A 95 0.90 8.54 3.07
N TYR A 96 1.27 7.43 2.43
CA TYR A 96 2.67 7.15 2.13
C TYR A 96 3.32 8.26 1.28
N LEU A 97 2.60 8.77 0.26
CA LEU A 97 3.08 9.85 -0.60
C LEU A 97 3.27 11.19 0.13
N LEU A 98 2.49 11.43 1.17
CA LEU A 98 2.58 12.65 1.98
C LEU A 98 3.71 12.56 3.02
N ASP A 99 3.91 11.38 3.60
CA ASP A 99 4.74 11.23 4.80
C ASP A 99 6.16 10.71 4.50
N TYR A 100 6.34 9.92 3.44
CA TYR A 100 7.57 9.15 3.25
C TYR A 100 8.16 9.18 1.83
N ALA A 101 7.34 9.39 0.80
CA ALA A 101 7.78 9.21 -0.59
C ALA A 101 8.81 10.26 -1.05
N SER A 102 9.71 9.81 -1.92
CA SER A 102 10.54 10.70 -2.72
C SER A 102 9.71 11.54 -3.70
N THR A 103 10.31 12.60 -4.27
CA THR A 103 9.64 13.46 -5.25
C THR A 103 9.19 12.67 -6.49
N GLU A 104 10.05 11.75 -6.94
CA GLU A 104 9.81 10.88 -8.09
C GLU A 104 8.64 9.92 -7.83
N THR A 105 8.67 9.27 -6.67
CA THR A 105 7.62 8.32 -6.26
C THR A 105 6.28 9.04 -6.05
N LYS A 106 6.31 10.23 -5.47
CA LYS A 106 5.13 11.10 -5.36
C LYS A 106 4.55 11.45 -6.73
N ALA A 107 5.37 11.84 -7.69
CA ALA A 107 4.90 12.20 -9.03
C ALA A 107 4.18 11.05 -9.75
N VAL A 108 4.70 9.81 -9.65
CA VAL A 108 4.04 8.64 -10.25
C VAL A 108 2.82 8.23 -9.43
N GLY A 109 2.94 8.17 -8.10
CA GLY A 109 1.85 7.77 -7.21
C GLY A 109 0.62 8.66 -7.32
N GLU A 110 0.78 9.97 -7.44
CA GLU A 110 -0.35 10.90 -7.63
C GLU A 110 -1.06 10.64 -8.97
N LYS A 111 -0.32 10.31 -10.04
CA LYS A 111 -0.93 9.90 -11.33
C LYS A 111 -1.72 8.61 -11.18
N THR A 112 -1.18 7.62 -10.46
CA THR A 112 -1.88 6.36 -10.15
C THR A 112 -3.14 6.58 -9.34
N ILE A 113 -3.12 7.48 -8.35
CA ILE A 113 -4.31 7.83 -7.56
C ILE A 113 -5.37 8.46 -8.47
N VAL A 114 -5.00 9.44 -9.30
CA VAL A 114 -5.94 10.14 -10.19
C VAL A 114 -6.61 9.18 -11.16
N SER A 115 -5.84 8.32 -11.84
CA SER A 115 -6.39 7.35 -12.79
C SER A 115 -7.29 6.32 -12.10
N SER A 116 -6.87 5.82 -10.94
CA SER A 116 -7.64 4.83 -10.18
C SER A 116 -8.94 5.40 -9.61
N VAL A 117 -8.93 6.64 -9.11
CA VAL A 117 -10.14 7.33 -8.66
C VAL A 117 -11.12 7.49 -9.82
N GLN A 118 -10.65 7.83 -11.03
CA GLN A 118 -11.51 7.92 -12.20
C GLN A 118 -12.17 6.57 -12.56
N GLY A 119 -11.45 5.46 -12.37
CA GLY A 119 -11.93 4.09 -12.61
C GLY A 119 -12.96 3.56 -11.61
N LEU A 120 -13.16 4.21 -10.44
CA LEU A 120 -14.16 3.78 -9.46
C LEU A 120 -15.59 3.88 -10.03
N ALA A 121 -16.32 2.76 -10.02
CA ALA A 121 -17.66 2.66 -10.59
C ALA A 121 -18.74 3.32 -9.72
N ASP A 122 -18.69 3.12 -8.39
CA ASP A 122 -19.69 3.66 -7.46
C ASP A 122 -19.44 5.16 -7.20
N PRO A 123 -20.39 6.06 -7.56
CA PRO A 123 -20.25 7.49 -7.37
C PRO A 123 -20.11 7.91 -5.90
N LYS A 124 -20.74 7.20 -4.96
CA LYS A 124 -20.66 7.49 -3.53
C LYS A 124 -19.27 7.18 -3.00
N ILE A 125 -18.72 6.02 -3.38
CA ILE A 125 -17.36 5.64 -3.01
C ILE A 125 -16.34 6.60 -3.64
N LYS A 126 -16.51 6.94 -4.92
CA LYS A 126 -15.67 7.92 -5.62
C LYS A 126 -15.68 9.28 -4.92
N GLN A 127 -16.86 9.74 -4.47
CA GLN A 127 -16.99 11.00 -3.73
C GLN A 127 -16.31 10.92 -2.35
N PHE A 128 -16.56 9.86 -1.60
CA PHE A 128 -15.91 9.61 -0.31
C PHE A 128 -14.38 9.64 -0.44
N VAL A 129 -13.82 8.94 -1.43
CA VAL A 129 -12.36 8.91 -1.65
C VAL A 129 -11.82 10.31 -1.91
N LYS A 130 -12.49 11.12 -2.74
CA LYS A 130 -12.05 12.51 -3.00
C LYS A 130 -12.02 13.37 -1.74
N GLU A 131 -13.06 13.27 -0.92
CA GLU A 131 -13.14 14.02 0.34
C GLU A 131 -12.08 13.55 1.35
N ALA A 132 -11.89 12.23 1.46
CA ALA A 132 -10.87 11.64 2.31
C ALA A 132 -9.45 12.05 1.86
N LEU A 133 -9.13 12.01 0.57
CA LEU A 133 -7.85 12.48 0.05
C LEU A 133 -7.57 13.95 0.42
N ALA A 134 -8.58 14.82 0.32
CA ALA A 134 -8.45 16.23 0.72
C ALA A 134 -8.26 16.39 2.24
N ARG A 135 -8.81 15.50 3.06
CA ARG A 135 -8.58 15.47 4.52
C ARG A 135 -7.18 14.99 4.86
N LEU A 136 -6.64 14.00 4.14
CA LEU A 136 -5.26 13.54 4.30
C LEU A 136 -4.25 14.66 4.02
N GLU A 137 -4.48 15.45 2.97
CA GLU A 137 -3.66 16.63 2.66
C GLU A 137 -3.68 17.71 3.75
N LYS A 138 -4.76 17.75 4.55
CA LYS A 138 -4.89 18.64 5.71
C LYS A 138 -4.28 18.07 7.00
N GLY A 139 -3.64 16.90 6.92
CA GLY A 139 -2.94 16.28 8.05
C GLY A 139 -3.73 15.21 8.79
N GLU A 140 -4.95 14.87 8.37
CA GLU A 140 -5.65 13.71 8.94
C GLU A 140 -5.00 12.40 8.48
N ARG A 141 -5.06 11.35 9.29
CA ARG A 141 -4.47 10.04 9.00
C ARG A 141 -5.41 8.90 9.41
N ASP A 142 -5.16 7.69 8.92
CA ASP A 142 -5.88 6.44 9.21
C ASP A 142 -7.38 6.48 8.81
N ILE A 143 -7.72 7.25 7.77
CA ILE A 143 -9.07 7.29 7.18
C ILE A 143 -9.35 5.98 6.42
N ARG A 144 -10.52 5.38 6.64
CA ARG A 144 -10.86 4.05 6.14
C ARG A 144 -12.35 3.83 5.87
N VAL A 145 -12.65 2.77 5.11
CA VAL A 145 -13.99 2.19 4.86
C VAL A 145 -14.08 0.76 5.38
#